data_AF-A0AAC9X149-F1
#
_entry.id   AF-A0AAC9X149-F1
#
_cell.length_a   1.000
_cell.length_b   1.000
_cell.length_c   1.000
_cell.angle_alpha   90.00
_cell.angle_beta   90.00
_cell.angle_gamma   90.00
#
_symmetry.space_group_name_H-M   'P 1'
#
loop_
_entity.id
_entity.type
_entity.pdbx_description
1 polymer ?
#
loop_
_entity_poly.entity_id
_entity_poly.type
_entity_poly.pdbx_seq_one_letter_code
_entity_poly.pdbx_strand_id
1 'polypeptide(L)'
;MARTDPQLKLRLSPELKEKVEKSADSNHRSINAEIVQRLDASLSGRPILDVSESEGLDADERALVRMWRAMNEGERFALRVVAERLAEKSSSDGTA
;
A
#
# COMPACT_ATOMS: atom_id res chain seq x y z
N MET A 1 22.44 -22.04 -12.70
CA MET A 1 21.34 -22.14 -13.68
C MET A 1 21.10 -20.76 -14.23
N ALA A 2 21.29 -20.54 -15.53
CA ALA A 2 21.13 -19.22 -16.15
C ALA A 2 19.65 -18.80 -16.09
N ARG A 3 19.36 -17.64 -15.50
CA ARG A 3 18.05 -16.99 -15.60
C ARG A 3 17.78 -16.69 -17.07
N THR A 4 16.80 -17.37 -17.65
CA THR A 4 16.33 -17.22 -19.04
C THR A 4 15.40 -16.03 -19.24
N ASP A 5 15.26 -15.16 -18.23
CA ASP A 5 14.37 -14.00 -18.30
C ASP A 5 14.86 -12.99 -19.35
N PRO A 6 13.94 -12.44 -20.18
CA PRO A 6 14.28 -11.41 -21.15
C PRO A 6 14.74 -10.13 -20.43
N GLN A 7 15.97 -9.69 -20.72
CA GLN A 7 16.53 -8.47 -20.14
C GLN A 7 16.19 -7.25 -20.98
N LEU A 8 15.57 -6.25 -20.37
CA LEU A 8 15.22 -5.00 -21.02
C LEU A 8 16.14 -3.87 -20.54
N LYS A 9 16.84 -3.21 -21.47
CA LYS A 9 17.70 -2.06 -21.16
C LYS A 9 16.88 -0.77 -21.18
N LEU A 10 16.45 -0.32 -19.99
CA LEU A 10 15.69 0.92 -19.82
C LEU A 10 16.60 2.15 -19.83
N ARG A 11 16.19 3.20 -20.55
CA ARG A 11 16.75 4.54 -20.41
C ARG A 11 15.78 5.38 -19.58
N LEU A 12 16.19 5.75 -18.37
CA LEU A 12 15.39 6.54 -17.44
C LEU A 12 15.98 7.94 -17.31
N SER A 13 15.12 8.95 -17.14
CA SER A 13 15.58 10.27 -16.70
C SER A 13 16.14 10.17 -15.26
N PRO A 14 17.08 11.04 -14.87
CA PRO A 14 17.69 10.99 -13.53
C PRO A 14 16.65 11.11 -12.41
N GLU A 15 15.65 11.99 -12.57
CA GLU A 15 14.55 12.15 -11.62
C GLU A 15 13.71 10.87 -11.46
N LEU A 16 13.44 10.16 -12.57
CA LEU A 16 12.66 8.92 -12.54
C LEU A 16 13.43 7.81 -11.84
N LYS A 17 14.75 7.72 -12.07
CA LYS A 17 15.62 6.77 -11.38
C LYS A 17 15.57 6.98 -9.86
N GLU A 18 15.72 8.22 -9.41
CA GLU A 18 15.69 8.56 -7.99
C GLU A 18 14.35 8.24 -7.33
N LYS A 19 13.23 8.53 -8.00
CA LYS A 19 11.89 8.18 -7.49
C LYS A 19 11.70 6.67 -7.34
N VAL A 20 12.19 5.89 -8.30
CA VAL A 20 12.11 4.42 -8.24
C VAL A 20 13.01 3.87 -7.14
N GLU A 21 14.21 4.43 -6.95
CA GLU A 21 15.12 4.05 -5.86
C GLU A 21 14.49 4.28 -4.49
N LYS A 22 13.98 5.49 -4.23
CA LYS A 22 13.28 5.80 -2.97
C LYS A 22 12.12 4.86 -2.70
N SER A 23 11.27 4.62 -3.70
CA SER A 23 10.15 3.71 -3.51
C SER A 23 10.57 2.26 -3.32
N ALA A 24 11.63 1.80 -4.01
CA ALA A 24 12.19 0.47 -3.79
C ALA A 24 12.70 0.31 -2.34
N ASP A 25 13.39 1.33 -1.82
CA ASP A 25 13.88 1.36 -0.43
C ASP A 25 12.72 1.35 0.58
N SER A 26 11.72 2.22 0.39
CA SER A 26 10.52 2.28 1.25
C SER A 26 9.70 0.99 1.24
N ASN A 27 9.66 0.28 0.11
CA ASN A 27 8.96 -1.00 -0.01
C ASN A 27 9.83 -2.22 0.31
N HIS A 28 11.09 -2.02 0.74
CA HIS A 28 12.08 -3.06 1.02
C HIS A 28 12.26 -4.05 -0.14
N ARG A 29 12.29 -3.54 -1.38
CA ARG A 29 12.48 -4.33 -2.60
C ARG A 29 13.72 -3.88 -3.35
N SER A 30 14.26 -4.77 -4.17
CA SER A 30 15.23 -4.35 -5.19
C SER A 30 14.56 -3.44 -6.23
N ILE A 31 15.32 -2.51 -6.81
CA ILE A 31 14.88 -1.62 -7.90
C ILE A 31 14.21 -2.43 -9.03
N ASN A 32 14.78 -3.56 -9.42
CA ASN A 32 14.21 -4.40 -10.47
C ASN A 32 12.85 -4.99 -10.07
N ALA A 33 12.71 -5.45 -8.82
CA ALA A 33 11.44 -5.97 -8.32
C ALA A 33 10.37 -4.88 -8.25
N GLU A 34 10.75 -3.66 -7.88
CA GLU A 34 9.85 -2.51 -7.83
C GLU A 34 9.38 -2.12 -9.25
N ILE A 35 10.29 -2.06 -10.23
CA ILE A 35 9.94 -1.78 -11.62
C ILE A 35 8.96 -2.84 -12.16
N VAL A 36 9.24 -4.12 -11.92
CA VAL A 36 8.36 -5.21 -12.38
C VAL A 36 6.98 -5.09 -11.74
N GLN A 37 6.90 -4.84 -10.43
CA GLN A 37 5.62 -4.72 -9.74
C GLN A 37 4.80 -3.53 -10.26
N ARG A 38 5.45 -2.38 -10.47
CA ARG A 38 4.79 -1.18 -11.00
C ARG A 38 4.27 -1.39 -12.43
N LEU A 39 5.04 -2.08 -13.27
CA LEU A 39 4.62 -2.44 -14.62
C LEU A 39 3.45 -3.44 -14.61
N ASP A 40 3.54 -4.50 -13.80
CA ASP A 40 2.47 -5.49 -13.66
C ASP A 40 1.16 -4.86 -13.17
N ALA A 41 1.24 -3.98 -12.17
CA ALA A 41 0.10 -3.27 -11.63
C ALA A 41 -0.53 -2.31 -12.65
N SER A 42 0.30 -1.55 -13.38
CA SER A 42 -0.16 -0.65 -14.45
C SER A 42 -0.91 -1.40 -15.55
N LEU A 43 -0.39 -2.55 -15.97
CA LEU A 43 -1.01 -3.38 -17.02
C LEU A 43 -2.22 -4.17 -16.51
N SER A 44 -2.24 -4.55 -15.23
CA SER A 44 -3.36 -5.29 -14.60
C SER A 44 -4.50 -4.37 -14.13
N GLY A 45 -4.33 -3.05 -14.18
CA GLY A 45 -5.26 -2.09 -13.56
C GLY A 45 -5.37 -2.21 -12.03
N ARG A 46 -4.37 -2.84 -11.38
CA ARG A 46 -4.36 -3.00 -9.93
C ARG A 46 -3.79 -1.72 -9.27
N PRO A 47 -4.41 -1.21 -8.21
CA PRO A 47 -3.86 -0.07 -7.48
C PRO A 47 -2.54 -0.46 -6.82
N ILE A 48 -1.50 0.35 -7.05
CA ILE A 48 -0.22 0.22 -6.34
C ILE A 48 -0.40 0.87 -4.97
N LEU A 49 -0.36 0.05 -3.93
CA LEU A 49 -0.36 0.53 -2.54
C LEU A 49 1.10 0.79 -2.17
N ASP A 50 1.55 2.04 -2.29
CA ASP A 50 2.87 2.42 -1.83
C ASP A 50 2.89 2.37 -0.30
N VAL A 51 3.81 1.58 0.27
CA VAL A 51 3.99 1.52 1.73
C VAL A 51 4.45 2.88 2.27
N SER A 52 4.94 3.78 1.40
CA SER A 52 5.26 5.17 1.77
C SER A 52 4.04 5.97 2.27
N GLU A 53 2.79 5.62 1.93
CA GLU A 53 1.61 6.24 2.54
C GLU A 53 1.29 5.68 3.95
N SER A 54 2.05 4.67 4.40
CA SER A 54 1.97 4.14 5.77
C SER A 54 3.15 4.56 6.66
N GLU A 55 4.03 5.44 6.20
CA GLU A 55 5.01 6.08 7.07
C GLU A 55 4.27 6.98 8.08
N GLY A 56 4.19 6.49 9.31
CA GLY A 56 3.43 7.13 10.38
C GLY A 56 2.47 6.18 11.09
N LEU A 57 2.20 4.99 10.50
CA LEU A 57 1.33 4.02 11.13
C LEU A 57 2.07 3.22 12.21
N ASP A 58 1.58 3.30 13.44
CA ASP A 58 2.05 2.50 14.56
C ASP A 58 1.74 0.99 14.37
N ALA A 59 2.13 0.17 15.34
CA ALA A 59 1.93 -1.28 15.25
C ALA A 59 0.45 -1.67 15.13
N ASP A 60 -0.43 -0.90 15.76
CA ASP A 60 -1.86 -1.17 15.83
C ASP A 60 -2.55 -0.74 14.54
N GLU A 61 -2.17 0.42 13.99
CA GLU A 61 -2.65 0.91 12.71
C GLU A 61 -2.29 -0.05 11.56
N ARG A 62 -1.07 -0.60 11.57
CA ARG A 62 -0.67 -1.65 10.61
C ARG A 62 -1.48 -2.92 10.78
N ALA A 63 -1.81 -3.31 12.02
CA ALA A 63 -2.64 -4.46 12.30
C ALA A 63 -4.07 -4.27 11.78
N LEU A 64 -4.64 -3.07 11.93
CA LEU A 64 -5.95 -2.70 11.39
C LEU A 64 -5.97 -2.76 9.87
N VAL A 65 -4.94 -2.23 9.19
CA VAL A 65 -4.86 -2.30 7.72
C VAL A 65 -4.75 -3.74 7.24
N ARG A 66 -3.96 -4.59 7.92
CA ARG A 66 -3.86 -6.02 7.59
C ARG A 66 -5.17 -6.75 7.81
N MET A 67 -5.84 -6.49 8.93
CA MET A 67 -7.15 -7.06 9.26
C MET A 67 -8.19 -6.65 8.21
N TRP A 68 -8.28 -5.36 7.88
CA TRP A 68 -9.21 -4.85 6.87
C TRP A 68 -9.02 -5.47 5.49
N ARG A 69 -7.77 -5.72 5.07
CA ARG A 69 -7.46 -6.38 3.79
C ARG A 69 -7.81 -7.87 3.79
N ALA A 70 -7.85 -8.51 4.94
CA ALA A 70 -8.21 -9.93 5.07
C ALA A 70 -9.74 -10.15 5.13
N MET A 71 -10.52 -9.12 5.46
CA MET A 71 -11.97 -9.20 5.63
C MET A 71 -12.73 -9.19 4.30
N ASN A 72 -13.81 -9.98 4.24
CA ASN A 72 -14.74 -9.98 3.10
C ASN A 72 -15.61 -8.70 3.09
N GLU A 73 -16.42 -8.52 2.04
CA GLU A 73 -17.20 -7.29 1.85
C GLU A 73 -18.26 -7.07 2.95
N GLY A 74 -18.89 -8.14 3.44
CA GLY A 74 -19.88 -8.07 4.52
C GLY A 74 -19.24 -7.73 5.87
N GLU A 75 -18.07 -8.31 6.15
CA GLU A 75 -17.28 -8.00 7.35
C GLU A 75 -16.80 -6.55 7.36
N ARG A 76 -16.31 -6.05 6.21
CA ARG A 76 -15.90 -4.64 6.06
C ARG A 76 -17.07 -3.68 6.25
N PHE A 77 -18.26 -4.05 5.76
CA PHE A 77 -19.48 -3.28 5.98
C PHE A 77 -19.85 -3.21 7.46
N ALA A 78 -19.84 -4.34 8.17
CA ALA A 78 -20.15 -4.38 9.60
C ALA A 78 -19.18 -3.51 10.42
N LEU A 79 -17.89 -3.57 10.13
CA LEU A 79 -16.88 -2.77 10.82
C LEU A 79 -17.02 -1.27 10.54
N ARG A 80 -17.43 -0.88 9.33
CA ARG A 80 -17.74 0.52 9.00
C ARG A 80 -18.90 1.05 9.84
N VAL A 81 -19.99 0.27 9.99
CA VAL A 81 -21.14 0.66 10.81
C VAL A 81 -20.76 0.83 12.29
N VAL A 82 -19.90 -0.04 12.81
CA VAL A 82 -19.40 0.07 14.19
C VAL A 82 -18.50 1.30 14.36
N ALA A 83 -17.59 1.55 13.40
CA ALA A 83 -16.70 2.71 13.43
C ALA A 83 -17.49 4.03 13.39
N GLU A 84 -18.54 4.10 12.57
CA GLU A 84 -19.43 5.26 12.45
C GLU A 84 -20.16 5.52 13.78
N ARG A 85 -20.74 4.49 14.41
CA ARG A 85 -21.37 4.61 15.73
C ARG A 85 -20.42 5.05 16.83
N LEU A 86 -19.17 4.59 16.79
CA LEU A 86 -18.15 5.00 17.76
C LEU A 86 -17.73 6.46 17.56
N ALA A 87 -17.64 6.93 16.32
CA ALA A 87 -17.35 8.32 16.00
C ALA A 87 -18.50 9.27 16.40
N GLU A 88 -19.75 8.85 16.24
CA GLU A 88 -20.91 9.58 16.73
C GLU A 88 -20.91 9.65 18.27
N LYS A 89 -20.60 8.54 18.95
CA LYS A 89 -20.55 8.48 20.41
C LYS A 89 -19.46 9.39 21.00
N SER A 90 -18.26 9.41 20.41
CA SER A 90 -17.18 10.30 20.85
C SER A 90 -17.49 11.78 20.62
N SER A 91 -18.34 12.10 19.64
CA SER A 91 -18.83 13.47 19.40
C SER A 91 -19.89 13.91 20.42
N SER A 92 -20.63 12.96 21.01
CA SER A 92 -21.69 13.22 22.00
C SER A 92 -21.21 13.30 23.46
N ASP A 93 -20.07 12.70 23.80
CA ASP A 93 -19.51 12.69 25.18
C ASP A 93 -18.78 14.00 25.55
N GLY A 94 -18.75 15.01 24.67
CA GLY A 94 -18.11 16.31 24.89
C GLY A 94 -19.05 17.46 25.28
N THR A 95 -20.33 17.21 25.57
CA THR A 95 -21.32 18.28 25.84
C THR A 95 -22.18 18.06 27.10
N ALA A 96 -21.59 17.52 28.17
CA ALA A 96 -22.22 17.46 29.49
C ALA A 96 -21.30 17.99 30.60
#